data_AF-A0A7Z1SZP7-F1
#
_entry.id   AF-A0A7Z1SZP7-F1
#
_cell.length_a   1.000
_cell.length_b   1.000
_cell.length_c   1.000
_cell.angle_alpha   90.00
_cell.angle_beta   90.00
_cell.angle_gamma   90.00
#
_symmetry.space_group_name_H-M   'P 1'
#
loop_
_entity.id
_entity.type
_entity.pdbx_description
1 polymer ?
#
loop_
_entity_poly.entity_id
_entity_poly.type
_entity_poly.pdbx_seq_one_letter_code
_entity_poly.pdbx_strand_id
1 'polypeptide(L)'
;MKNAPNYKCLPADKATEAIIFVGADAYSHVQHWIESEGKKHGDNVPPVYLGKKQLADLANIRIVDKGRERARVYLAAVPGTINEISQATISAIVEKLAVAGVREVKIFKGIPDREPETLHRDRMDAIRERAESGDSIFTSGILTPPMEQPDELKPRVEKRADGVYWIAPKVDRESGEIINNETWLSSPLAVIGTGSDDAGQYYFVLRWKAPNRKEKTIRALPAGDIGERDGWRTLKSGGVKVVASPGYRGLLSDWLQQTAPAKEWGISHRAGWFRGAYIMPDGEVIGEPENP
;
A
#
# COMPACT_ATOMS: atom_id res chain seq x y z
N MET A 1 18.29 10.49 19.59
CA MET A 1 18.02 9.15 19.01
C MET A 1 18.18 8.11 20.09
N LYS A 2 17.17 7.25 20.28
CA LYS A 2 17.21 6.13 21.22
C LYS A 2 17.79 4.90 20.52
N ASN A 3 18.39 3.98 21.25
CA ASN A 3 18.87 2.73 20.67
C ASN A 3 17.77 1.66 20.77
N ALA A 4 17.68 0.79 19.75
CA ALA A 4 16.81 -0.36 19.81
C ALA A 4 17.22 -1.29 20.96
N PRO A 5 16.28 -2.08 21.51
CA PRO A 5 16.62 -3.17 22.43
C PRO A 5 17.70 -4.09 21.83
N ASN A 6 18.67 -4.49 22.65
CA ASN A 6 19.83 -5.32 22.26
C ASN A 6 20.76 -4.71 21.20
N TYR A 7 20.59 -3.43 20.84
CA TYR A 7 21.50 -2.71 19.93
C TYR A 7 22.97 -2.80 20.39
N LYS A 8 23.24 -2.67 21.69
CA LYS A 8 24.60 -2.74 22.25
C LYS A 8 25.20 -4.15 22.23
N CYS A 9 24.38 -5.17 21.97
CA CYS A 9 24.81 -6.55 21.92
C CYS A 9 25.20 -6.98 20.51
N LEU A 10 25.01 -6.11 19.50
CA LEU A 10 25.37 -6.42 18.12
C LEU A 10 26.86 -6.83 18.01
N PRO A 11 27.19 -7.79 17.12
CA PRO A 11 28.56 -8.29 16.99
C PRO A 11 29.55 -7.16 16.68
N ALA A 12 30.74 -7.17 17.29
CA ALA A 12 31.75 -6.13 17.02
C ALA A 12 32.22 -6.15 15.55
N ASP A 13 32.18 -7.32 14.91
CA ASP A 13 32.41 -7.45 13.47
C ASP A 13 31.20 -6.95 12.66
N LYS A 14 31.48 -6.07 11.71
CA LYS A 14 30.49 -5.43 10.83
C LYS A 14 30.11 -6.31 9.63
N ALA A 15 30.94 -7.31 9.31
CA ALA A 15 30.62 -8.30 8.29
C ALA A 15 29.68 -9.40 8.82
N THR A 16 29.63 -9.59 10.13
CA THR A 16 28.69 -10.49 10.81
C THR A 16 27.26 -9.93 10.74
N GLU A 17 26.31 -10.78 10.36
CA GLU A 17 24.91 -10.41 10.12
C GLU A 17 24.22 -9.95 11.42
N ALA A 18 23.53 -8.81 11.37
CA ALA A 18 22.66 -8.40 12.48
C ALA A 18 21.30 -9.08 12.38
N ILE A 19 20.88 -9.80 13.42
CA ILE A 19 19.56 -10.43 13.49
C ILE A 19 18.57 -9.48 14.16
N ILE A 20 17.45 -9.21 13.48
CA ILE A 20 16.43 -8.26 13.90
C ILE A 20 15.06 -8.94 13.82
N PHE A 21 14.33 -9.00 14.93
CA PHE A 21 12.94 -9.43 14.97
C PHE A 21 12.00 -8.24 14.96
N VAL A 22 10.96 -8.29 14.15
CA VAL A 22 10.03 -7.17 13.95
C VAL A 22 8.62 -7.70 14.10
N GLY A 23 7.78 -7.05 14.90
CA GLY A 23 6.37 -7.44 15.04
C GLY A 23 5.83 -7.36 16.46
N ALA A 24 4.53 -7.60 16.59
CA ALA A 24 3.86 -7.59 17.89
C ALA A 24 4.47 -8.60 18.87
N ASP A 25 4.88 -9.77 18.35
CA ASP A 25 5.43 -10.87 19.13
C ASP A 25 6.96 -10.95 19.08
N ALA A 26 7.62 -9.89 18.57
CA ALA A 26 9.07 -9.88 18.37
C ALA A 26 9.85 -10.23 19.65
N TYR A 27 9.40 -9.78 20.83
CA TYR A 27 10.03 -10.13 22.09
C TYR A 27 10.00 -11.64 22.38
N SER A 28 8.85 -12.29 22.17
CA SER A 28 8.67 -13.73 22.38
C SER A 28 9.55 -14.55 21.43
N HIS A 29 9.66 -14.11 20.17
CA HIS A 29 10.55 -14.74 19.20
C HIS A 29 12.04 -14.57 19.55
N VAL A 30 12.43 -13.42 20.11
CA VAL A 30 13.81 -13.23 20.62
C VAL A 30 14.10 -14.13 21.80
N GLN A 31 13.17 -14.28 22.75
CA GLN A 31 13.35 -15.23 23.86
C GLN A 31 13.53 -16.66 23.33
N HIS A 32 12.66 -17.09 22.42
CA HIS A 32 12.77 -18.40 21.77
C HIS A 32 14.11 -18.56 21.03
N TRP A 33 14.60 -17.52 20.34
CA TRP A 33 15.91 -17.55 19.69
C TRP A 33 17.06 -17.72 20.68
N ILE A 34 17.05 -16.97 21.79
CA ILE A 34 18.09 -17.06 22.83
C ILE A 34 18.08 -18.44 23.51
N GLU A 35 16.89 -18.99 23.74
CA GLU A 35 16.71 -20.25 24.47
C GLU A 35 17.02 -21.49 23.62
N SER A 36 16.65 -21.50 22.32
CA SER A 36 16.70 -22.70 21.49
C SER A 36 17.46 -22.53 20.16
N GLU A 37 17.02 -21.63 19.28
CA GLU A 37 17.49 -21.58 17.88
C GLU A 37 18.90 -20.97 17.71
N GLY A 38 19.25 -19.94 18.49
CA GLY A 38 20.57 -19.32 18.47
C GLY A 38 21.67 -20.31 18.83
N LYS A 39 21.46 -21.14 19.86
CA LYS A 39 22.40 -22.19 20.26
C LYS A 39 22.58 -23.28 19.19
N LYS A 40 21.53 -23.62 18.44
CA LYS A 40 21.60 -24.58 17.33
C LYS A 40 22.38 -24.03 16.13
N HIS A 41 22.28 -22.71 15.90
CA HIS A 41 22.98 -22.03 14.83
C HIS A 41 24.37 -21.48 15.24
N GLY A 42 24.80 -21.72 16.47
CA GLY A 42 26.10 -21.26 16.99
C GLY A 42 26.15 -19.75 17.27
N ASP A 43 25.00 -19.07 17.29
CA ASP A 43 24.89 -17.64 17.55
C ASP A 43 24.44 -17.37 19.00
N ASN A 44 25.34 -16.79 19.78
CA ASN A 44 25.10 -16.40 21.18
C ASN A 44 24.75 -14.91 21.33
N VAL A 45 24.60 -14.17 20.22
CA VAL A 45 24.29 -12.74 20.27
C VAL A 45 22.78 -12.55 20.37
N PRO A 46 22.27 -11.87 21.42
CA PRO A 46 20.84 -11.64 21.55
C PRO A 46 20.34 -10.73 20.41
N PRO A 47 19.37 -11.17 19.59
CA PRO A 47 18.86 -10.38 18.48
C PRO A 47 18.23 -9.06 18.89
N VAL A 48 18.31 -8.07 18.00
CA VAL A 48 17.57 -6.81 18.14
C VAL A 48 16.09 -7.08 17.93
N TYR A 49 15.20 -6.40 18.66
CA TYR A 49 13.76 -6.52 18.42
C TYR A 49 13.04 -5.18 18.34
N LEU A 50 12.05 -5.12 17.45
CA LEU A 50 11.17 -3.99 17.21
C LEU A 50 9.72 -4.41 17.46
N GLY A 51 9.26 -4.19 18.69
CA GLY A 51 7.87 -4.38 19.10
C GLY A 51 6.98 -3.17 18.78
N LYS A 52 5.71 -3.22 19.19
CA LYS A 52 4.72 -2.14 18.95
C LYS A 52 5.22 -0.75 19.35
N LYS A 53 5.91 -0.64 20.49
CA LYS A 53 6.46 0.63 21.00
C LYS A 53 7.60 1.16 20.13
N GLN A 54 8.44 0.27 19.62
CA GLN A 54 9.59 0.62 18.78
C GLN A 54 9.17 0.93 17.34
N LEU A 55 8.14 0.26 16.84
CA LEU A 55 7.56 0.56 15.53
C LEU A 55 6.87 1.92 15.51
N ALA A 56 6.19 2.31 16.61
CA ALA A 56 5.59 3.64 16.73
C ALA A 56 6.63 4.78 16.78
N ASP A 57 7.83 4.53 17.30
CA ASP A 57 8.94 5.49 17.36
C ASP A 57 10.07 5.12 16.39
N LEU A 58 9.72 4.49 15.25
CA LEU A 58 10.70 4.00 14.29
C LEU A 58 11.58 5.15 13.78
N ALA A 59 11.09 6.39 13.73
CA ALA A 59 11.85 7.58 13.35
C ALA A 59 13.12 7.79 14.19
N ASN A 60 13.01 7.67 15.52
CA ASN A 60 14.05 8.11 16.45
C ASN A 60 14.91 6.96 16.98
N ILE A 61 14.67 5.73 16.54
CA ILE A 61 15.35 4.52 17.01
C ILE A 61 16.51 4.10 16.10
N ARG A 62 17.67 3.83 16.67
CA ARG A 62 18.82 3.22 15.98
C ARG A 62 18.71 1.70 16.05
N ILE A 63 18.61 1.05 14.89
CA ILE A 63 18.40 -0.40 14.77
C ILE A 63 19.75 -1.13 14.61
N VAL A 64 20.67 -0.58 13.81
CA VAL A 64 21.97 -1.18 13.49
C VAL A 64 23.11 -0.16 13.56
N ASP A 65 24.34 -0.65 13.75
CA ASP A 65 25.56 0.16 13.77
C ASP A 65 25.89 0.73 12.39
N LYS A 66 26.49 1.93 12.37
CA LYS A 66 26.91 2.57 11.12
C LYS A 66 27.96 1.71 10.37
N GLY A 67 27.65 1.40 9.11
CA GLY A 67 28.51 0.65 8.20
C GLY A 67 28.50 -0.85 8.43
N ARG A 68 27.49 -1.41 9.08
CA ARG A 68 27.26 -2.86 9.10
C ARG A 68 26.85 -3.32 7.71
N GLU A 69 27.43 -4.40 7.20
CA GLU A 69 27.25 -4.79 5.80
C GLU A 69 26.02 -5.67 5.56
N ARG A 70 25.60 -6.46 6.55
CA ARG A 70 24.53 -7.46 6.40
C ARG A 70 23.54 -7.46 7.57
N ALA A 71 22.26 -7.61 7.26
CA ALA A 71 21.20 -7.75 8.27
C ALA A 71 20.17 -8.82 7.88
N ARG A 72 19.60 -9.49 8.87
CA ARG A 72 18.47 -10.42 8.73
C ARG A 72 17.29 -9.88 9.53
N VAL A 73 16.15 -9.79 8.88
CA VAL A 73 14.90 -9.30 9.46
C VAL A 73 13.91 -10.46 9.51
N TYR A 74 13.49 -10.84 10.71
CA TYR A 74 12.45 -11.84 10.93
C TYR A 74 11.15 -11.14 11.29
N LEU A 75 10.11 -11.39 10.49
CA LEU A 75 8.76 -10.92 10.77
C LEU A 75 8.12 -11.84 11.81
N ALA A 76 8.06 -11.37 13.04
CA ALA A 76 7.35 -11.96 14.17
C ALA A 76 5.89 -11.51 14.16
N ALA A 77 5.18 -11.88 13.09
CA ALA A 77 3.75 -11.67 12.95
C ALA A 77 3.09 -12.96 12.47
N VAL A 78 1.94 -13.29 13.04
CA VAL A 78 1.12 -14.41 12.57
C VAL A 78 0.40 -13.97 11.28
N PRO A 79 0.64 -14.61 10.12
CA PRO A 79 -0.06 -14.28 8.88
C PRO A 79 -1.58 -14.39 9.07
N GLY A 80 -2.35 -13.39 8.60
CA GLY A 80 -3.82 -13.39 8.72
C GLY A 80 -4.39 -12.92 10.07
N THR A 81 -3.58 -12.28 10.92
CA THR A 81 -4.05 -11.67 12.19
C THR A 81 -4.00 -10.14 12.11
N ILE A 82 -4.82 -9.44 12.90
CA ILE A 82 -4.82 -7.97 13.10
C ILE A 82 -3.46 -7.35 13.50
N ASN A 83 -2.45 -8.18 13.83
CA ASN A 83 -1.10 -7.77 14.19
C ASN A 83 -0.09 -7.95 13.02
N GLU A 84 -0.57 -8.22 11.80
CA GLU A 84 0.28 -8.30 10.60
C GLU A 84 1.01 -6.97 10.37
N ILE A 85 2.31 -7.07 10.08
CA ILE A 85 3.16 -5.90 9.86
C ILE A 85 2.87 -5.41 8.45
N SER A 86 2.43 -4.16 8.33
CA SER A 86 2.17 -3.56 7.03
C SER A 86 3.45 -3.49 6.19
N GLN A 87 3.31 -3.65 4.88
CA GLN A 87 4.41 -3.45 3.92
C GLN A 87 5.09 -2.09 4.07
N ALA A 88 4.35 -1.07 4.52
CA ALA A 88 4.88 0.28 4.79
C ALA A 88 5.95 0.24 5.87
N THR A 89 5.66 -0.50 6.94
CA THR A 89 6.54 -0.63 8.10
C THR A 89 7.80 -1.40 7.73
N ILE A 90 7.66 -2.46 6.93
CA ILE A 90 8.80 -3.24 6.41
C ILE A 90 9.69 -2.34 5.56
N SER A 91 9.09 -1.59 4.62
CA SER A 91 9.80 -0.66 3.74
C SER A 91 10.57 0.40 4.54
N ALA A 92 9.95 0.99 5.57
CA ALA A 92 10.59 1.97 6.43
C ALA A 92 11.78 1.38 7.22
N ILE A 93 11.68 0.12 7.66
CA ILE A 93 12.80 -0.57 8.32
C ILE A 93 13.94 -0.80 7.33
N VAL A 94 13.63 -1.29 6.13
CA VAL A 94 14.62 -1.52 5.06
C VAL A 94 15.32 -0.21 4.68
N GLU A 95 14.58 0.87 4.48
CA GLU A 95 15.14 2.21 4.21
C GLU A 95 16.11 2.63 5.31
N LYS A 96 15.74 2.39 6.57
CA LYS A 96 16.60 2.72 7.71
C LYS A 96 17.87 1.88 7.76
N LEU A 97 17.79 0.62 7.38
CA LEU A 97 18.96 -0.25 7.23
C LEU A 97 19.86 0.23 6.09
N ALA A 98 19.27 0.63 4.96
CA ALA A 98 19.99 1.18 3.81
C ALA A 98 20.76 2.46 4.17
N VAL A 99 20.10 3.43 4.82
CA VAL A 99 20.72 4.68 5.30
C VAL A 99 21.82 4.42 6.34
N ALA A 100 21.69 3.35 7.14
CA ALA A 100 22.73 2.95 8.08
C ALA A 100 23.97 2.32 7.41
N GLY A 101 23.90 2.04 6.11
CA GLY A 101 24.99 1.49 5.29
C GLY A 101 24.94 -0.03 5.10
N VAL A 102 23.78 -0.67 5.32
CA VAL A 102 23.59 -2.11 5.08
C VAL A 102 23.52 -2.38 3.58
N ARG A 103 24.33 -3.32 3.11
CA ARG A 103 24.43 -3.72 1.70
C ARG A 103 23.57 -4.93 1.36
N GLU A 104 23.26 -5.79 2.33
CA GLU A 104 22.44 -6.97 2.10
C GLU A 104 21.44 -7.15 3.24
N VAL A 105 20.15 -7.28 2.89
CA VAL A 105 19.08 -7.55 3.87
C VAL A 105 18.31 -8.80 3.46
N LYS A 106 18.16 -9.75 4.38
CA LYS A 106 17.32 -10.94 4.19
C LYS A 106 16.08 -10.83 5.06
N ILE A 107 14.90 -10.85 4.45
CA ILE A 107 13.62 -10.73 5.14
C ILE A 107 12.95 -12.11 5.17
N PHE A 108 12.67 -12.60 6.36
CA PHE A 108 12.02 -13.89 6.62
C PHE A 108 10.59 -13.64 7.12
N LYS A 109 9.60 -14.35 6.56
CA LYS A 109 8.19 -14.32 6.99
C LYS A 109 7.93 -15.11 8.28
N GLY A 110 8.97 -15.37 9.06
CA GLY A 110 8.93 -16.09 10.33
C GLY A 110 10.20 -16.91 10.54
N ILE A 111 10.36 -17.49 11.74
CA ILE A 111 11.45 -18.42 12.04
C ILE A 111 11.43 -19.69 11.15
N PRO A 112 10.28 -20.31 10.82
CA PRO A 112 10.28 -21.54 10.00
C PRO A 112 10.48 -21.28 8.51
N ASP A 113 10.57 -20.01 8.09
CA ASP A 113 10.70 -19.64 6.69
C ASP A 113 12.08 -20.04 6.14
N ARG A 114 12.07 -20.70 4.98
CA ARG A 114 13.28 -21.18 4.28
C ARG A 114 13.55 -20.42 2.98
N GLU A 115 12.64 -19.55 2.55
CA GLU A 115 12.74 -18.77 1.31
C GLU A 115 12.70 -17.27 1.61
N PRO A 116 13.77 -16.71 2.21
CA PRO A 116 13.81 -15.29 2.54
C PRO A 116 13.86 -14.41 1.29
N GLU A 117 13.13 -13.31 1.33
CA GLU A 117 13.28 -12.24 0.36
C GLU A 117 14.63 -11.55 0.60
N THR A 118 15.53 -11.63 -0.39
CA THR A 118 16.88 -11.09 -0.29
C THR A 118 16.99 -9.81 -1.09
N LEU A 119 17.30 -8.72 -0.39
CA LEU A 119 17.61 -7.43 -0.98
C LEU A 119 19.13 -7.33 -1.13
N HIS A 120 19.57 -7.38 -2.37
CA HIS A 120 20.98 -7.26 -2.75
C HIS A 120 21.46 -5.80 -2.74
N ARG A 121 22.78 -5.63 -2.83
CA ARG A 121 23.47 -4.34 -2.80
C ARG A 121 22.85 -3.29 -3.70
N ASP A 122 22.61 -3.62 -4.96
CA ASP A 122 22.11 -2.64 -5.94
C ASP A 122 20.75 -2.04 -5.52
N ARG A 123 19.87 -2.88 -4.95
CA ARG A 123 18.57 -2.44 -4.45
C ARG A 123 18.69 -1.63 -3.17
N MET A 124 19.63 -2.01 -2.28
CA MET A 124 19.91 -1.26 -1.05
C MET A 124 20.52 0.11 -1.34
N ASP A 125 21.45 0.19 -2.30
CA ASP A 125 22.09 1.43 -2.73
C ASP A 125 21.05 2.38 -3.37
N ALA A 126 20.15 1.88 -4.22
CA ALA A 126 19.05 2.66 -4.78
C ALA A 126 18.07 3.21 -3.71
N ILE A 127 17.73 2.39 -2.70
CA ILE A 127 16.87 2.82 -1.58
C ILE A 127 17.58 3.90 -0.74
N ARG A 128 18.89 3.75 -0.53
CA ARG A 128 19.70 4.71 0.19
C ARG A 128 19.79 6.04 -0.54
N GLU A 129 20.08 6.04 -1.84
CA GLU A 129 20.15 7.27 -2.65
C GLU A 129 18.81 8.02 -2.65
N ARG A 130 17.69 7.28 -2.73
CA ARG A 130 16.35 7.88 -2.63
C ARG A 130 16.13 8.54 -1.27
N ALA A 131 16.50 7.87 -0.18
CA ALA A 131 16.38 8.42 1.17
C ALA A 131 17.30 9.62 1.41
N GLU A 132 18.52 9.61 0.85
CA GLU A 132 19.49 10.71 0.95
C GLU A 132 19.11 11.92 0.08
N SER A 133 18.43 11.71 -1.05
CA SER A 133 17.96 12.77 -1.96
C SER A 133 16.79 13.59 -1.43
N GLY A 134 16.34 13.34 -0.19
CA GLY A 134 15.25 14.08 0.45
C GLY A 134 13.85 13.62 0.03
N ASP A 135 13.76 12.61 -0.84
CA ASP A 135 12.53 11.90 -1.17
C ASP A 135 12.27 10.83 -0.10
N SER A 136 12.23 11.30 1.15
CA SER A 136 12.08 10.44 2.32
C SER A 136 10.60 10.18 2.56
N ILE A 137 10.27 8.92 2.81
CA ILE A 137 8.94 8.45 3.26
C ILE A 137 8.59 9.06 4.65
N PHE A 138 9.46 9.90 5.21
CA PHE A 138 9.42 10.43 6.56
C PHE A 138 9.23 11.96 6.64
N THR A 139 8.19 12.50 6.00
CA THR A 139 7.63 13.80 6.43
C THR A 139 6.58 13.59 7.52
N SER A 140 6.98 13.80 8.79
CA SER A 140 6.08 14.01 9.94
C SER A 140 5.01 12.94 10.20
N GLY A 141 5.42 11.76 10.68
CA GLY A 141 4.61 10.98 11.63
C GLY A 141 3.30 10.36 11.13
N ILE A 142 3.05 10.30 9.82
CA ILE A 142 1.94 9.55 9.25
C ILE A 142 2.50 8.55 8.24
N LEU A 143 2.25 7.26 8.50
CA LEU A 143 2.59 6.16 7.62
C LEU A 143 1.70 6.23 6.37
N THR A 144 2.22 6.80 5.29
CA THR A 144 1.65 6.53 3.97
C THR A 144 2.05 5.10 3.59
N PRO A 145 1.11 4.22 3.18
CA PRO A 145 1.44 2.89 2.71
C PRO A 145 2.47 2.98 1.56
N PRO A 146 3.32 1.97 1.38
CA PRO A 146 4.33 2.02 0.35
C PRO A 146 3.56 2.04 -0.98
N MET A 147 3.79 3.08 -1.78
CA MET A 147 3.51 2.95 -3.20
C MET A 147 4.39 1.79 -3.65
N GLU A 148 3.77 0.68 -4.06
CA GLU A 148 4.41 -0.30 -4.93
C GLU A 148 5.22 0.50 -5.94
N GLN A 149 6.55 0.34 -5.96
CA GLN A 149 7.34 0.96 -7.03
C GLN A 149 6.70 0.45 -8.31
N PRO A 150 6.03 1.32 -9.10
CA PRO A 150 5.38 0.87 -10.30
C PRO A 150 6.51 0.35 -11.15
N ASP A 151 6.44 -0.91 -11.52
CA ASP A 151 7.30 -1.47 -12.57
C ASP A 151 7.23 -0.46 -13.73
N GLU A 152 8.31 0.31 -13.95
CA GLU A 152 8.25 1.56 -14.70
C GLU A 152 7.90 1.33 -16.17
N LEU A 153 7.93 0.06 -16.59
CA LEU A 153 7.56 -0.44 -17.90
C LEU A 153 6.13 -0.97 -17.99
N LYS A 154 5.45 -1.21 -16.87
CA LYS A 154 4.08 -1.73 -16.89
C LYS A 154 3.08 -0.62 -17.22
N PRO A 155 2.20 -0.85 -18.21
CA PRO A 155 1.08 0.04 -18.45
C PRO A 155 0.20 0.16 -17.20
N ARG A 156 -0.21 1.38 -16.87
CA ARG A 156 -0.94 1.67 -15.63
C ARG A 156 -1.95 2.78 -15.82
N VAL A 157 -2.96 2.80 -14.96
CA VAL A 157 -3.92 3.90 -14.86
C VAL A 157 -3.48 4.87 -13.77
N GLU A 158 -3.38 6.15 -14.11
CA GLU A 158 -3.02 7.22 -13.18
C GLU A 158 -4.20 8.18 -12.96
N LYS A 159 -4.48 8.50 -11.69
CA LYS A 159 -5.49 9.49 -11.31
C LYS A 159 -4.82 10.84 -11.11
N ARG A 160 -5.34 11.86 -11.77
CA ARG A 160 -4.91 13.26 -11.65
C ARG A 160 -6.09 14.14 -11.23
N ALA A 161 -5.81 15.39 -10.88
CA ALA A 161 -6.85 16.35 -10.48
C ALA A 161 -7.86 16.66 -11.60
N ASP A 162 -7.42 16.51 -12.85
CA ASP A 162 -8.13 16.84 -14.09
C ASP A 162 -8.69 15.62 -14.83
N GLY A 163 -8.30 14.40 -14.47
CA GLY A 163 -8.80 13.19 -15.11
C GLY A 163 -8.15 11.89 -14.70
N VAL A 164 -8.54 10.83 -15.41
CA VAL A 164 -7.96 9.49 -15.33
C VAL A 164 -7.23 9.22 -16.65
N TYR A 165 -5.98 8.76 -16.57
CA TYR A 165 -5.09 8.59 -17.72
C TYR A 165 -4.56 7.16 -17.78
N TRP A 166 -4.40 6.63 -18.98
CA TRP A 166 -3.65 5.42 -19.26
C TRP A 166 -2.22 5.80 -19.63
N ILE A 167 -1.24 5.30 -18.87
CA ILE A 167 0.17 5.51 -19.12
C ILE A 167 0.72 4.20 -19.68
N ALA A 168 1.23 4.23 -20.91
CA ALA A 168 1.89 3.10 -21.56
C ALA A 168 3.37 3.45 -21.81
N PRO A 169 4.27 3.08 -20.89
CA PRO A 169 5.71 3.31 -21.05
C PRO A 169 6.25 2.57 -22.28
N LYS A 170 7.12 3.23 -23.05
CA LYS A 170 7.87 2.64 -24.15
C LYS A 170 9.34 2.97 -23.99
N VAL A 171 10.21 1.99 -24.15
CA VAL A 171 11.66 2.21 -24.20
C VAL A 171 12.03 2.60 -25.62
N ASP A 172 12.65 3.76 -25.77
CA ASP A 172 13.26 4.15 -27.04
C ASP A 172 14.51 3.29 -27.28
N ARG A 173 14.57 2.65 -28.46
CA ARG A 173 15.60 1.64 -28.77
C ARG A 173 16.98 2.25 -29.04
N GLU A 174 17.07 3.56 -29.31
CA GLU A 174 18.32 4.24 -29.64
C GLU A 174 18.91 5.00 -28.45
N SER A 175 18.06 5.58 -27.59
CA SER A 175 18.46 6.38 -26.42
C SER A 175 18.36 5.64 -25.08
N GLY A 176 17.57 4.56 -25.01
CA GLY A 176 17.27 3.88 -23.75
C GLY A 176 16.35 4.66 -22.80
N GLU A 177 15.80 5.79 -23.24
CA GLU A 177 14.89 6.61 -22.44
C GLU A 177 13.48 5.98 -22.40
N ILE A 178 12.83 6.04 -21.23
CA ILE A 178 11.45 5.59 -21.05
C ILE A 178 10.52 6.75 -21.42
N ILE A 179 9.84 6.62 -22.56
CA ILE A 179 8.81 7.54 -23.02
C ILE A 179 7.46 7.07 -22.48
N ASN A 180 6.87 7.85 -21.58
CA ASN A 180 5.52 7.60 -21.06
C ASN A 180 4.46 8.10 -22.04
N ASN A 181 3.89 7.21 -22.84
CA ASN A 181 2.78 7.58 -23.71
C ASN A 181 1.49 7.66 -22.89
N GLU A 182 0.95 8.87 -22.76
CA GLU A 182 -0.26 9.13 -21.98
C GLU A 182 -1.51 9.24 -22.87
N THR A 183 -2.58 8.55 -22.48
CA THR A 183 -3.90 8.64 -23.12
C THR A 183 -4.95 9.01 -22.08
N TRP A 184 -5.70 10.07 -22.31
CA TRP A 184 -6.82 10.45 -21.46
C TRP A 184 -7.99 9.44 -21.56
N LEU A 185 -8.48 8.95 -20.41
CA LEU A 185 -9.58 7.98 -20.32
C LEU A 185 -10.90 8.61 -19.91
N SER A 186 -10.90 9.44 -18.86
CA SER A 186 -12.12 10.07 -18.35
C SER A 186 -11.85 11.31 -17.50
N SER A 187 -12.89 12.12 -17.27
CA SER A 187 -12.90 13.15 -16.23
C SER A 187 -12.75 12.52 -14.84
N PRO A 188 -12.38 13.27 -13.78
CA PRO A 188 -12.10 12.70 -12.46
C PRO A 188 -13.22 11.77 -11.96
N LEU A 189 -12.89 10.49 -11.86
CA LEU A 189 -13.79 9.40 -11.49
C LEU A 189 -13.07 8.49 -10.49
N ALA A 190 -13.76 8.13 -9.40
CA ALA A 190 -13.21 7.26 -8.37
C ALA A 190 -14.24 6.24 -7.90
N VAL A 191 -13.81 4.99 -7.75
CA VAL A 191 -14.52 3.99 -6.94
C VAL A 191 -14.22 4.29 -5.47
N ILE A 192 -15.26 4.54 -4.67
CA ILE A 192 -15.14 4.89 -3.25
C ILE A 192 -15.70 3.83 -2.31
N GLY A 193 -16.36 2.81 -2.86
CA GLY A 193 -16.93 1.73 -2.10
C GLY A 193 -17.59 0.69 -2.99
N THR A 194 -17.97 -0.41 -2.36
CA THR A 194 -18.79 -1.47 -2.94
C THR A 194 -19.87 -1.84 -1.95
N GLY A 195 -20.94 -2.46 -2.42
CA GLY A 195 -22.03 -2.88 -1.55
C GLY A 195 -23.01 -3.76 -2.28
N SER A 196 -23.85 -4.44 -1.51
CA SER A 196 -24.97 -5.21 -2.05
C SER A 196 -26.28 -4.62 -1.57
N ASP A 197 -27.32 -4.73 -2.39
CA ASP A 197 -28.68 -4.42 -1.96
C ASP A 197 -29.32 -5.61 -1.22
N ASP A 198 -30.56 -5.42 -0.75
CA ASP A 198 -31.33 -6.46 -0.03
C ASP A 198 -31.58 -7.72 -0.89
N ALA A 199 -31.49 -7.62 -2.22
CA ALA A 199 -31.63 -8.74 -3.14
C ALA A 199 -30.30 -9.45 -3.42
N GLY A 200 -29.19 -8.96 -2.86
CA GLY A 200 -27.84 -9.50 -3.06
C GLY A 200 -27.18 -9.07 -4.37
N GLN A 201 -27.76 -8.12 -5.12
CA GLN A 201 -27.12 -7.57 -6.30
C GLN A 201 -25.94 -6.70 -5.88
N TYR A 202 -24.79 -6.87 -6.54
CA TYR A 202 -23.54 -6.18 -6.21
C TYR A 202 -23.39 -4.88 -6.98
N TYR A 203 -22.91 -3.83 -6.30
CA TYR A 203 -22.76 -2.47 -6.83
C TYR A 203 -21.36 -1.91 -6.55
N PHE A 204 -20.88 -1.08 -7.47
CA PHE A 204 -19.78 -0.17 -7.22
C PHE A 204 -20.32 1.22 -6.90
N VAL A 205 -19.82 1.82 -5.82
CA VAL A 205 -20.11 3.20 -5.45
C VAL A 205 -19.06 4.10 -6.08
N LEU A 206 -19.50 4.90 -7.04
CA LEU A 206 -18.67 5.78 -7.82
C LEU A 206 -18.87 7.23 -7.39
N ARG A 207 -17.79 8.02 -7.44
CA ARG A 207 -17.78 9.44 -7.14
C ARG A 207 -17.10 10.22 -8.24
N TRP A 208 -17.74 11.29 -8.68
CA TRP A 208 -17.21 12.22 -9.69
C TRP A 208 -17.69 13.65 -9.44
N LYS A 209 -17.10 14.62 -10.15
CA LYS A 209 -17.54 16.01 -10.14
C LYS A 209 -18.17 16.36 -11.49
N ALA A 210 -19.46 16.63 -11.51
CA ALA A 210 -20.13 17.08 -12.72
C ALA A 210 -19.74 18.54 -13.04
N PRO A 211 -19.61 18.94 -14.33
CA PRO A 211 -19.18 20.29 -14.70
C PRO A 211 -20.04 21.41 -14.11
N ASN A 212 -21.35 21.15 -13.94
CA ASN A 212 -22.33 22.14 -13.50
C ASN A 212 -22.69 22.02 -12.01
N ARG A 213 -22.03 21.14 -11.24
CA ARG A 213 -22.26 20.98 -9.79
C ARG A 213 -21.03 21.39 -9.01
N LYS A 214 -21.23 22.15 -7.92
CA LYS A 214 -20.16 22.48 -6.97
C LYS A 214 -19.72 21.24 -6.20
N GLU A 215 -20.68 20.40 -5.83
CA GLU A 215 -20.46 19.19 -5.04
C GLU A 215 -20.17 17.96 -5.90
N LYS A 216 -19.51 16.97 -5.29
CA LYS A 216 -19.23 15.69 -5.93
C LYS A 216 -20.50 14.84 -5.91
N THR A 217 -20.86 14.30 -7.06
CA THR A 217 -21.93 13.32 -7.16
C THR A 217 -21.40 11.96 -6.70
N ILE A 218 -22.17 11.28 -5.85
CA ILE A 218 -21.96 9.90 -5.45
C ILE A 218 -23.12 9.07 -6.02
N ARG A 219 -22.82 7.91 -6.61
CA ARG A 219 -23.85 7.03 -7.15
C ARG A 219 -23.41 5.57 -7.11
N ALA A 220 -24.33 4.69 -6.75
CA ALA A 220 -24.17 3.26 -6.93
C ALA A 220 -24.50 2.86 -8.37
N LEU A 221 -23.65 2.06 -8.99
CA LEU A 221 -23.87 1.46 -10.31
C LEU A 221 -23.75 -0.06 -10.18
N PRO A 222 -24.68 -0.85 -10.75
CA PRO A 222 -24.57 -2.29 -10.75
C PRO A 222 -23.23 -2.75 -11.31
N ALA A 223 -22.61 -3.74 -10.67
CA ALA A 223 -21.33 -4.26 -11.14
C ALA A 223 -21.42 -4.84 -12.56
N GLY A 224 -22.55 -5.46 -12.90
CA GLY A 224 -22.82 -5.96 -14.25
C GLY A 224 -22.98 -4.88 -15.32
N ASP A 225 -23.21 -3.61 -14.93
CA ASP A 225 -23.33 -2.50 -15.87
C ASP A 225 -21.98 -1.82 -16.14
N ILE A 226 -20.94 -2.10 -15.33
CA ILE A 226 -19.61 -1.50 -15.52
C ILE A 226 -18.98 -2.03 -16.80
N GLY A 227 -18.63 -1.12 -17.71
CA GLY A 227 -18.12 -1.47 -19.04
C GLY A 227 -19.19 -1.64 -20.09
N GLU A 228 -20.44 -1.80 -19.69
CA GLU A 228 -21.57 -1.98 -20.57
C GLU A 228 -22.15 -0.65 -21.07
N ARG A 229 -22.98 -0.76 -22.13
CA ARG A 229 -23.64 0.41 -22.74
C ARG A 229 -24.42 1.22 -21.72
N ASP A 230 -25.14 0.56 -20.81
CA ASP A 230 -26.01 1.21 -19.82
C ASP A 230 -25.22 1.86 -18.68
N GLY A 231 -24.12 1.26 -18.22
CA GLY A 231 -23.22 1.91 -17.28
C GLY A 231 -22.58 3.17 -17.86
N TRP A 232 -22.07 3.10 -19.10
CA TRP A 232 -21.54 4.29 -19.77
C TRP A 232 -22.60 5.37 -20.00
N ARG A 233 -23.83 4.98 -20.33
CA ARG A 233 -24.95 5.91 -20.47
C ARG A 233 -25.23 6.62 -19.15
N THR A 234 -25.24 5.90 -18.04
CA THR A 234 -25.48 6.43 -16.69
C THR A 234 -24.37 7.39 -16.24
N LEU A 235 -23.11 7.04 -16.50
CA LEU A 235 -21.97 7.92 -16.19
C LEU A 235 -22.02 9.22 -17.01
N LYS A 236 -22.25 9.12 -18.32
CA LYS A 236 -22.34 10.28 -19.20
C LYS A 236 -23.53 11.19 -18.86
N SER A 237 -24.70 10.62 -18.54
CA SER A 237 -25.86 11.42 -18.09
C SER A 237 -25.59 12.09 -16.75
N GLY A 238 -24.78 11.48 -15.89
CA GLY A 238 -24.26 12.07 -14.65
C GLY A 238 -23.21 13.17 -14.84
N GLY A 239 -22.77 13.45 -16.08
CA GLY A 239 -21.78 14.48 -16.39
C GLY A 239 -20.33 13.99 -16.44
N VAL A 240 -20.09 12.67 -16.39
CA VAL A 240 -18.75 12.09 -16.57
C VAL A 240 -18.39 12.12 -18.06
N LYS A 241 -17.25 12.72 -18.39
CA LYS A 241 -16.68 12.65 -19.75
C LYS A 241 -15.82 11.40 -19.84
N VAL A 242 -15.96 10.63 -20.91
CA VAL A 242 -15.23 9.37 -21.13
C VAL A 242 -14.69 9.35 -22.56
N VAL A 243 -13.51 8.75 -22.76
CA VAL A 243 -12.86 8.54 -24.05
C VAL A 243 -13.81 7.90 -25.07
N ALA A 244 -13.68 8.29 -26.34
CA ALA A 244 -14.55 7.80 -27.42
C ALA A 244 -14.21 6.36 -27.85
N SER A 245 -12.93 6.02 -27.83
CA SER A 245 -12.39 4.75 -28.31
C SER A 245 -12.89 3.56 -27.47
N PRO A 246 -13.48 2.52 -28.10
CA PRO A 246 -13.95 1.33 -27.39
C PRO A 246 -12.84 0.60 -26.63
N GLY A 247 -11.63 0.49 -27.19
CA GLY A 247 -10.52 -0.20 -26.53
C GLY A 247 -10.10 0.46 -25.21
N TYR A 248 -10.00 1.79 -25.21
CA TYR A 248 -9.68 2.56 -23.99
C TYR A 248 -10.83 2.57 -22.98
N ARG A 249 -12.10 2.45 -23.43
CA ARG A 249 -13.22 2.21 -22.53
C ARG A 249 -13.15 0.84 -21.85
N GLY A 250 -12.71 -0.19 -22.57
CA GLY A 250 -12.42 -1.50 -21.99
C GLY A 250 -11.40 -1.40 -20.86
N LEU A 251 -10.26 -0.75 -21.13
CA LEU A 251 -9.22 -0.50 -20.11
C LEU A 251 -9.74 0.27 -18.89
N LEU A 252 -10.58 1.30 -19.12
CA LEU A 252 -11.21 2.03 -18.02
C LEU A 252 -12.19 1.14 -17.23
N SER A 253 -12.94 0.27 -17.91
CA SER A 253 -13.85 -0.70 -17.26
C SER A 253 -13.08 -1.68 -16.38
N ASP A 254 -12.04 -2.29 -16.94
CA ASP A 254 -11.20 -3.26 -16.24
C ASP A 254 -10.60 -2.62 -14.99
N TRP A 255 -10.10 -1.40 -15.14
CA TRP A 255 -9.56 -0.63 -14.02
C TRP A 255 -10.61 -0.33 -12.94
N LEU A 256 -11.84 0.04 -13.31
CA LEU A 256 -12.93 0.27 -12.36
C LEU A 256 -13.29 -1.01 -11.59
N GLN A 257 -13.31 -2.16 -12.27
CA GLN A 257 -13.66 -3.45 -11.66
C GLN A 257 -12.54 -4.01 -10.77
N GLN A 258 -11.27 -3.81 -11.15
CA GLN A 258 -10.11 -4.23 -10.38
C GLN A 258 -9.81 -3.31 -9.19
N THR A 259 -10.34 -2.09 -9.20
CA THR A 259 -10.20 -1.19 -8.06
C THR A 259 -10.97 -1.79 -6.87
N ALA A 260 -10.24 -2.25 -5.85
CA ALA A 260 -10.82 -2.72 -4.60
C ALA A 260 -10.91 -1.55 -3.59
N PRO A 261 -12.07 -0.89 -3.43
CA PRO A 261 -12.22 0.11 -2.39
C PRO A 261 -12.30 -0.56 -1.01
N ALA A 262 -11.68 0.04 -0.01
CA ALA A 262 -11.64 -0.51 1.35
C ALA A 262 -12.97 -0.36 2.13
N LYS A 263 -14.05 0.15 1.52
CA LYS A 263 -15.27 0.56 2.21
C LYS A 263 -16.50 -0.13 1.66
N GLU A 264 -17.21 -0.85 2.52
CA GLU A 264 -18.52 -1.41 2.25
C GLU A 264 -19.60 -0.34 2.45
N TRP A 265 -20.60 -0.30 1.57
CA TRP A 265 -21.70 0.68 1.57
C TRP A 265 -23.05 -0.01 1.63
N GLY A 266 -24.01 0.61 2.31
CA GLY A 266 -25.40 0.14 2.31
C GLY A 266 -26.10 0.59 1.04
N ILE A 267 -26.60 -0.36 0.23
CA ILE A 267 -27.32 -0.03 -1.00
C ILE A 267 -28.83 -0.13 -0.76
N SER A 268 -29.54 0.96 -1.01
CA SER A 268 -31.01 1.00 -0.96
C SER A 268 -31.57 1.68 -2.21
N HIS A 269 -32.63 1.09 -2.78
CA HIS A 269 -33.38 1.64 -3.91
C HIS A 269 -34.54 2.52 -3.47
N ARG A 270 -34.74 2.69 -2.16
CA ARG A 270 -35.90 3.38 -1.60
C ARG A 270 -35.45 4.57 -0.77
N ALA A 271 -36.21 5.65 -0.87
CA ALA A 271 -36.16 6.72 0.10
C ALA A 271 -36.73 6.24 1.46
N GLY A 272 -36.21 6.77 2.56
CA GLY A 272 -36.60 6.38 3.90
C GLY A 272 -35.46 6.34 4.89
N TRP A 273 -35.76 5.91 6.11
CA TRP A 273 -34.76 5.70 7.16
C TRP A 273 -34.01 4.39 6.94
N PHE A 274 -32.68 4.47 6.85
CA PHE A 274 -31.77 3.33 6.74
C PHE A 274 -30.57 3.55 7.67
N ARG A 275 -30.36 2.62 8.60
CA ARG A 275 -29.15 2.54 9.46
C ARG A 275 -28.71 3.89 10.05
N GLY A 276 -29.64 4.64 10.63
CA GLY A 276 -29.34 5.92 11.30
C GLY A 276 -29.37 7.17 10.43
N ALA A 277 -29.57 7.05 9.11
CA ALA A 277 -29.77 8.21 8.22
C ALA A 277 -31.04 8.09 7.39
N TYR A 278 -31.54 9.22 6.90
CA TYR A 278 -32.67 9.30 6.00
C TYR A 278 -32.20 9.57 4.57
N ILE A 279 -32.55 8.67 3.64
CA ILE A 279 -32.28 8.83 2.21
C ILE A 279 -33.49 9.51 1.57
N MET A 280 -33.27 10.65 0.92
CA MET A 280 -34.28 11.39 0.18
C MET A 280 -34.52 10.79 -1.21
N PRO A 281 -35.67 11.07 -1.87
CA PRO A 281 -35.97 10.56 -3.22
C PRO A 281 -34.97 10.98 -4.32
N ASP A 282 -34.25 12.08 -4.10
CA ASP A 282 -33.19 12.56 -4.98
C ASP A 282 -31.81 11.94 -4.68
N GLY A 283 -31.74 11.08 -3.65
CA GLY A 283 -30.54 10.37 -3.21
C GLY A 283 -29.67 11.13 -2.21
N GLU A 284 -30.09 12.32 -1.75
CA GLU A 284 -29.40 13.03 -0.67
C GLU A 284 -29.62 12.31 0.67
N VAL A 285 -28.58 12.28 1.51
CA VAL A 285 -28.59 11.58 2.80
C VAL A 285 -28.57 12.61 3.93
N ILE A 286 -29.57 12.55 4.79
CA ILE A 286 -29.71 13.40 5.98
C ILE A 286 -29.39 12.57 7.23
N GLY A 287 -28.39 13.00 8.00
CA GLY A 287 -27.91 12.30 9.20
C GLY A 287 -26.58 11.59 8.96
N GLU A 288 -26.08 10.92 10.00
CA GLU A 288 -24.85 10.13 9.94
C GLU A 288 -25.22 8.64 9.93
N PRO A 289 -25.18 7.96 8.78
CA PRO A 289 -25.50 6.55 8.74
C PRO A 289 -24.39 5.74 9.42
N GLU A 290 -24.77 4.70 10.15
CA GLU A 290 -23.85 3.73 10.74
C GLU A 290 -22.99 3.04 9.67
N ASN A 291 -23.55 2.88 8.46
CA ASN A 291 -22.85 2.43 7.27
C ASN A 291 -23.18 3.37 6.10
N PRO A 292 -22.17 3.99 5.45
CA PRO A 292 -22.39 4.99 4.40
C PRO A 292 -23.11 4.45 3.16
#